data_AF-A0A9X7A1W1-F1
#
_entry.id   AF-A0A9X7A1W1-F1
#
_cell.length_a   1.000
_cell.length_b   1.000
_cell.length_c   1.000
_cell.angle_alpha   90.00
_cell.angle_beta   90.00
_cell.angle_gamma   90.00
#
_symmetry.space_group_name_H-M   'P 1'
#
loop_
_entity.id
_entity.type
_entity.pdbx_description
1 polymer ?
#
loop_
_entity_poly.entity_id
_entity_poly.type
_entity_poly.pdbx_seq_one_letter_code
_entity_poly.pdbx_strand_id
1 'polypeptide(L)'
;MFSSAVFFINDVKLKIIKEVLLLYINPPHFKKVTYADYLTWPDEPRYEVIDGIPYKQAAPSRQHQRIVTQLTGELCTFLKGKTCEVYSAPFDVRLSATKDEEEYLVVQPDISVVCD
;
A
#
# COMPACT_ATOMS: atom_id res chain seq x y z
N MET A 1 0.67 -5.28 -18.68
CA MET A 1 0.97 -4.04 -19.41
C MET A 1 0.52 -2.91 -18.52
N PHE A 2 1.30 -2.62 -17.48
CA PHE A 2 1.17 -1.41 -16.68
C PHE A 2 2.51 -0.72 -16.85
N SER A 3 2.60 0.18 -17.82
CA SER A 3 3.77 1.03 -18.04
C SER A 3 3.55 2.37 -17.34
N SER A 4 3.13 2.31 -16.08
CA SER A 4 2.66 3.46 -15.30
C SER A 4 3.53 3.57 -14.07
N ALA A 5 4.25 4.67 -13.90
CA ALA A 5 5.01 4.92 -12.69
C ALA A 5 4.04 5.19 -11.53
N VAL A 6 3.91 4.24 -10.60
CA VAL A 6 3.11 4.43 -9.38
C VAL A 6 4.01 5.04 -8.31
N PHE A 7 3.73 6.30 -7.93
CA PHE A 7 4.40 6.96 -6.81
C PHE A 7 3.60 6.75 -5.52
N PHE A 8 4.25 6.16 -4.52
CA PHE A 8 3.69 5.98 -3.18
C PHE A 8 4.35 6.95 -2.21
N ILE A 9 3.56 7.84 -1.62
CA ILE A 9 4.03 8.70 -0.53
C ILE A 9 3.58 8.02 0.77
N ASN A 10 4.33 7.00 1.18
CA ASN A 10 4.23 6.46 2.52
C ASN A 10 5.38 7.02 3.36
N ASP A 11 5.02 7.59 4.50
CA ASP A 11 5.90 8.22 5.47
C ASP A 11 7.17 7.37 5.71
N VAL A 12 8.34 8.01 5.67
CA VAL A 12 9.71 7.43 5.69
C VAL A 12 10.00 6.60 6.96
N LYS A 13 9.05 6.54 7.90
CA LYS A 13 9.11 5.73 9.13
C LYS A 13 9.13 4.22 8.91
N LEU A 14 8.57 3.71 7.81
CA LEU A 14 8.49 2.27 7.55
C LEU A 14 9.86 1.63 7.29
N LYS A 15 10.87 2.36 6.80
CA LYS A 15 12.19 1.79 6.49
C LYS A 15 12.95 1.36 7.75
N ILE A 16 12.87 2.17 8.82
CA ILE A 16 13.50 1.88 10.12
C ILE A 16 12.74 0.78 10.86
N ILE A 17 11.40 0.77 10.76
CA ILE A 17 10.57 -0.27 11.37
C ILE A 17 10.72 -1.62 10.64
N LYS A 18 10.91 -1.63 9.31
CA LYS A 18 11.14 -2.86 8.52
C LYS A 18 12.34 -3.67 9.05
N GLU A 19 13.47 -3.02 9.29
CA GLU A 19 14.70 -3.70 9.74
C GLU A 19 14.55 -4.30 11.15
N VAL A 20 13.86 -3.60 12.05
CA VAL A 20 13.67 -4.03 13.44
C VAL A 20 12.56 -5.08 13.57
N LEU A 21 11.52 -5.00 12.74
CA LEU A 21 10.35 -5.88 12.82
C LEU A 21 10.55 -7.22 12.07
N LEU A 22 11.34 -7.25 10.98
CA LEU A 22 11.70 -8.47 10.26
C LEU A 22 12.45 -9.49 11.13
N LEU A 23 13.18 -9.02 12.15
CA LEU A 23 13.88 -9.87 13.12
C LEU A 23 12.94 -10.51 14.15
N TYR A 24 11.76 -9.91 14.40
CA TYR A 24 10.78 -10.38 15.39
C TYR A 24 9.63 -11.21 14.79
N ILE A 25 9.34 -11.06 13.48
CA ILE A 25 8.20 -11.70 12.80
C ILE A 25 8.58 -12.92 11.95
N ASN A 26 9.86 -13.33 11.87
CA ASN A 26 10.25 -14.57 11.17
C ASN A 26 10.50 -15.74 12.13
N PRO A 27 9.48 -16.37 12.74
CA PRO A 27 9.63 -17.73 13.22
C PRO A 27 9.79 -18.66 11.99
N PRO A 28 10.56 -19.75 12.08
CA PRO A 28 10.93 -20.63 10.97
C PRO A 28 9.76 -21.38 10.26
N HIS A 29 8.50 -21.02 10.53
CA HIS A 29 7.30 -21.68 10.00
C HIS A 29 6.17 -20.71 9.57
N PHE A 30 6.48 -19.45 9.26
CA PHE A 30 5.44 -18.54 8.75
C PHE A 30 5.02 -18.93 7.32
N LYS A 31 3.76 -19.37 7.15
CA LYS A 31 3.18 -19.62 5.82
C LYS A 31 2.94 -18.27 5.15
N LYS A 32 3.54 -18.05 3.98
CA LYS A 32 3.29 -16.86 3.18
C LYS A 32 1.83 -16.76 2.78
N VAL A 33 1.28 -15.56 2.87
CA VAL A 33 -0.06 -15.18 2.44
C VAL A 33 0.02 -14.78 0.97
N THR A 34 -0.75 -15.44 0.11
CA THR A 34 -0.92 -15.04 -1.28
C THR A 34 -2.00 -13.98 -1.43
N TYR A 35 -2.05 -13.32 -2.58
CA TYR A 35 -3.16 -12.41 -2.91
C TYR A 35 -4.52 -13.12 -2.87
N ALA A 36 -4.58 -14.37 -3.36
CA ALA A 36 -5.81 -15.18 -3.30
C ALA A 36 -6.26 -15.43 -1.86
N ASP A 37 -5.33 -15.72 -0.94
CA ASP A 37 -5.65 -15.86 0.48
C ASP A 37 -6.16 -14.52 1.05
N TYR A 38 -5.49 -13.41 0.75
CA TYR A 38 -5.86 -12.07 1.20
C TYR A 38 -7.28 -11.68 0.79
N LEU A 39 -7.70 -12.00 -0.45
CA LEU A 39 -9.05 -11.71 -0.95
C LEU A 39 -10.19 -12.40 -0.16
N THR A 40 -9.87 -13.40 0.66
CA THR A 40 -10.86 -14.07 1.51
C THR A 40 -11.05 -13.41 2.87
N TRP A 41 -10.25 -12.39 3.19
CA TRP A 41 -10.25 -11.74 4.50
C TRP A 41 -11.39 -10.72 4.60
N PRO A 42 -11.88 -10.45 5.83
CA PRO A 42 -12.84 -9.37 6.04
C PRO A 42 -12.18 -8.00 5.81
N ASP A 43 -12.99 -7.00 5.45
CA ASP A 43 -12.51 -5.62 5.19
C ASP A 43 -11.82 -4.97 6.42
N GLU A 44 -12.22 -5.38 7.62
CA GLU A 44 -11.62 -4.92 8.88
C GLU A 44 -11.26 -6.11 9.79
N PRO A 45 -10.10 -6.06 10.48
CA PRO A 45 -9.11 -4.99 10.42
C PRO A 45 -8.30 -5.00 9.12
N ARG A 46 -7.89 -3.82 8.64
CA ARG A 46 -7.10 -3.70 7.41
C ARG A 46 -5.67 -4.23 7.52
N TYR A 47 -5.21 -4.92 6.48
CA TYR A 47 -3.86 -5.47 6.36
C TYR A 47 -3.21 -5.09 5.03
N GLU A 48 -1.89 -4.87 5.06
CA GLU A 48 -1.03 -4.93 3.89
C GLU A 48 -0.32 -6.28 3.85
N VAL A 49 -0.03 -6.83 2.67
CA VAL A 49 0.77 -8.04 2.52
C VAL A 49 2.07 -7.65 1.82
N ILE A 50 3.20 -7.78 2.51
CA ILE A 50 4.52 -7.43 1.95
C ILE A 50 5.41 -8.66 2.05
N ASP A 51 5.87 -9.15 0.89
CA ASP A 51 6.63 -10.40 0.75
C ASP A 51 5.92 -11.62 1.38
N GLY A 52 4.59 -11.59 1.37
CA GLY A 52 3.72 -12.66 1.86
C GLY A 52 3.51 -12.60 3.37
N ILE A 53 3.97 -11.52 4.01
CA ILE A 53 3.80 -11.28 5.44
C ILE A 53 2.72 -10.21 5.61
N PRO A 54 1.65 -10.49 6.37
CA PRO A 54 0.61 -9.51 6.64
C PRO A 54 1.00 -8.54 7.75
N TYR A 55 0.76 -7.26 7.51
CA TYR A 55 0.99 -6.15 8.42
C TYR A 55 -0.34 -5.44 8.69
N LYS A 56 -0.80 -5.47 9.94
CA LYS A 56 -2.02 -4.79 10.34
C LYS A 56 -1.84 -3.28 10.30
N GLN A 57 -2.74 -2.56 9.64
CA GLN A 57 -2.72 -1.10 9.66
C GLN A 57 -3.24 -0.56 11.00
N ALA A 58 -2.57 0.49 11.49
CA ALA A 58 -3.06 1.27 12.62
C ALA A 58 -4.09 2.31 12.17
N ALA A 59 -4.98 2.71 13.07
CA ALA A 59 -5.87 3.83 12.81
C ALA A 59 -5.04 5.12 12.62
N PRO A 60 -5.30 5.91 11.56
CA PRO A 60 -4.54 7.13 11.30
C PRO A 60 -4.87 8.20 12.35
N SER A 61 -3.86 9.01 12.70
CA SER A 61 -4.08 10.16 13.58
C SER A 61 -4.77 11.31 12.83
N ARG A 62 -5.41 12.24 13.57
CA ARG A 62 -5.93 13.49 12.98
C ARG A 62 -4.87 14.26 12.19
N GLN A 63 -3.62 14.27 12.67
CA GLN A 63 -2.52 14.98 11.99
C GLN A 63 -2.18 14.33 10.66
N HIS A 64 -2.11 13.00 10.62
CA HIS A 64 -1.90 12.22 9.40
C HIS A 64 -3.01 12.52 8.38
N GLN A 65 -4.28 12.45 8.79
CA GLN A 65 -5.42 12.76 7.93
C GLN A 65 -5.38 14.18 7.36
N ARG A 66 -5.00 15.18 8.17
CA ARG A 66 -4.86 16.57 7.72
C ARG A 66 -3.79 16.70 6.63
N ILE A 67 -2.63 16.05 6.81
CA ILE A 67 -1.52 16.11 5.84
C ILE A 67 -1.91 15.43 4.54
N VAL A 68 -2.47 14.21 4.61
CA VAL A 68 -2.89 13.44 3.44
C VAL A 68 -3.96 14.21 2.64
N THR A 69 -4.94 14.81 3.33
CA THR A 69 -6.00 15.58 2.66
C THR A 69 -5.43 16.79 1.90
N GLN A 70 -4.54 17.56 2.54
CA GLN A 70 -3.92 18.73 1.92
C GLN A 70 -3.06 18.33 0.71
N LEU A 71 -2.22 17.31 0.87
CA LEU A 71 -1.36 16.83 -0.20
C LEU A 71 -2.14 16.26 -1.39
N THR A 72 -3.22 15.52 -1.12
CA THR A 72 -4.12 15.02 -2.16
C THR A 72 -4.74 16.17 -2.95
N GLY A 73 -5.19 17.24 -2.29
CA GLY A 73 -5.75 18.42 -2.95
C GLY A 73 -4.76 19.14 -3.88
N GLU A 74 -3.52 19.31 -3.43
CA GLU A 74 -2.44 19.90 -4.24
C GLU A 74 -2.11 19.02 -5.46
N LEU A 75 -2.01 17.69 -5.27
CA LEU A 75 -1.76 16.75 -6.36
C LEU A 75 -2.90 16.74 -7.39
N CYS A 76 -4.16 16.70 -6.94
CA CYS A 76 -5.33 16.78 -7.82
C CYS A 76 -5.34 18.07 -8.64
N THR A 77 -4.97 19.20 -8.02
CA THR A 77 -4.90 20.50 -8.70
C THR A 77 -3.78 20.51 -9.74
N PHE A 78 -2.59 20.03 -9.37
CA PHE A 78 -1.43 19.97 -10.24
C PHE A 78 -1.63 19.05 -11.45
N LEU A 79 -2.29 17.90 -11.25
CA LEU A 79 -2.51 16.89 -12.29
C LEU A 79 -3.79 17.12 -13.11
N LYS A 80 -4.55 18.18 -12.82
CA LYS A 80 -5.78 18.51 -13.57
C LYS A 80 -5.49 18.65 -15.07
N GLY A 81 -6.19 17.84 -15.88
CA GLY A 81 -6.04 17.83 -17.34
C GLY A 81 -4.82 17.06 -17.86
N LYS A 82 -4.07 16.36 -17.00
CA LYS A 82 -3.02 15.41 -17.38
C LYS A 82 -3.59 13.99 -17.46
N THR A 83 -2.80 13.06 -17.97
CA THR A 83 -3.14 11.62 -18.07
C THR A 83 -2.94 10.87 -16.76
N CYS A 84 -2.95 11.58 -15.62
CA CYS A 84 -2.69 11.00 -14.30
C CYS A 84 -3.88 11.28 -13.37
N GLU A 85 -4.21 10.28 -12.56
CA GLU A 85 -5.28 10.31 -11.57
C GLU A 85 -4.74 10.07 -10.16
N VAL A 86 -5.33 10.74 -9.17
CA VAL A 86 -4.92 10.69 -7.76
C VAL A 86 -5.97 9.95 -6.95
N TYR A 87 -5.54 9.00 -6.13
CA TYR A 87 -6.38 8.19 -5.25
C TYR A 87 -5.87 8.28 -3.81
N SER A 88 -6.76 8.44 -2.84
CA SER A 88 -6.42 8.38 -1.41
C SER A 88 -6.92 7.09 -0.77
N ALA A 89 -6.25 6.63 0.29
CA ALA A 89 -6.71 5.49 1.08
C ALA A 89 -8.15 5.68 1.61
N PRO A 90 -8.91 4.58 1.88
CA PRO A 90 -8.54 3.18 1.68
C PRO A 90 -8.58 2.77 0.20
N PHE A 91 -7.50 2.16 -0.29
CA PHE A 91 -7.39 1.67 -1.67
C PHE A 91 -6.28 0.63 -1.75
N ASP A 92 -6.61 -0.58 -2.20
CA ASP A 92 -5.65 -1.68 -2.35
C ASP A 92 -4.88 -1.54 -3.65
N VAL A 93 -3.55 -1.56 -3.55
CA VAL A 93 -2.65 -1.61 -4.70
C VAL A 93 -1.92 -2.93 -4.72
N ARG A 94 -2.22 -3.70 -5.75
CA ARG A 94 -1.50 -4.92 -6.10
C ARG A 94 -0.32 -4.57 -6.99
N LEU A 95 0.89 -4.83 -6.52
CA LEU A 95 2.11 -4.50 -7.24
C LEU A 95 2.72 -5.76 -7.86
N SER A 96 2.39 -6.02 -9.12
CA SER A 96 2.85 -7.23 -9.82
C SER A 96 3.87 -7.05 -10.93
N ALA A 97 4.84 -7.96 -10.93
CA ALA A 97 5.74 -8.22 -12.04
C ALA A 97 5.14 -9.19 -13.07
N THR A 98 4.16 -10.02 -12.70
CA THR A 98 3.52 -11.02 -13.59
C THR A 98 1.99 -10.98 -13.51
N LYS A 99 1.27 -11.72 -14.34
CA LYS A 99 -0.21 -11.80 -14.23
C LYS A 99 -0.67 -12.86 -13.23
N ASP A 100 0.26 -13.57 -12.59
CA ASP A 100 -0.04 -14.76 -11.81
C ASP A 100 -0.60 -14.38 -10.44
N GLU A 101 -1.57 -15.15 -9.95
CA GLU A 101 -2.27 -14.91 -8.68
C GLU A 101 -1.43 -15.30 -7.45
N GLU A 102 -0.26 -15.92 -7.66
CA GLU A 102 0.73 -16.29 -6.63
C GLU A 102 1.59 -15.11 -6.18
N GLU A 103 0.92 -13.98 -5.95
CA GLU A 103 1.58 -12.75 -5.57
C GLU A 103 1.56 -12.53 -4.06
N TYR A 104 2.63 -11.94 -3.58
CA TYR A 104 2.93 -11.74 -2.18
C TYR A 104 2.99 -10.24 -1.80
N LEU A 105 2.48 -9.34 -2.67
CA LEU A 105 2.58 -7.89 -2.48
C LEU A 105 1.26 -7.14 -2.75
N VAL A 106 0.60 -6.76 -1.66
CA VAL A 106 -0.57 -5.86 -1.62
C VAL A 106 -0.29 -4.76 -0.62
N VAL A 107 -0.42 -3.50 -1.02
CA VAL A 107 -0.18 -2.35 -0.16
C VAL A 107 -1.38 -1.41 -0.16
N GLN A 108 -1.57 -0.66 0.92
CA GLN A 108 -2.64 0.32 1.07
C GLN A 108 -2.01 1.70 1.32
N PRO A 109 -1.46 2.32 0.27
CA PRO A 109 -0.79 3.60 0.39
C PRO A 109 -1.77 4.71 0.76
N ASP A 110 -1.28 5.73 1.46
CA ASP A 110 -2.08 6.89 1.84
C ASP A 110 -2.58 7.67 0.61
N ILE A 111 -1.70 7.81 -0.40
CA ILE A 111 -1.98 8.43 -1.69
C ILE A 111 -1.28 7.62 -2.79
N SER A 112 -2.01 7.34 -3.87
CA SER A 112 -1.51 6.78 -5.12
C SER A 112 -1.73 7.74 -6.28
N VAL A 113 -0.78 7.78 -7.20
CA VAL A 113 -0.96 8.44 -8.51
C VAL A 113 -0.76 7.40 -9.60
N VAL A 114 -1.73 7.29 -10.49
CA VAL A 114 -1.72 6.35 -11.63
C VAL A 114 -1.81 7.14 -12.91
N CYS A 115 -0.91 6.89 -13.86
CA CYS A 115 -0.89 7.55 -15.16
C CYS A 115 -0.99 6.54 -16.30
N ASP A 116 -1.56 6.94 -17.43
CA ASP A 116 -1.57 6.15 -18.67
C ASP A 116 -0.19 6.04 -19.34
#